data_AF-A0A4Z2HZX9-F1
#
_entry.id   AF-A0A4Z2HZX9-F1
#
_cell.length_a   1.000
_cell.length_b   1.000
_cell.length_c   1.000
_cell.angle_alpha   90.00
_cell.angle_beta   90.00
_cell.angle_gamma   90.00
#
_symmetry.space_group_name_H-M   'P 1'
#
loop_
_entity.id
_entity.type
_entity.pdbx_description
1 polymer ?
#
loop_
_entity_poly.entity_id
_entity_poly.type
_entity_poly.pdbx_seq_one_letter_code
_entity_poly.pdbx_strand_id
1 'polypeptide(L)'
;MCSDVTLIPEDFQSLDSRDKRLQKLRVILLTPKCSVSAVSNPVEFILHEKGDTELLQDLSQSSIARSKLEALVAQQRKDIDHALKFSKVLAVVYSTCSSYTEENEEVVSRALEQAKAGSEQEGEPKQSNFRQVSVKVSARLSLELKEKR
;
A
#
# COMPACT_ATOMS: atom_id res chain seq x y z
N MET A 1 5.61 18.36 -20.32
CA MET A 1 6.40 17.13 -20.08
C MET A 1 6.82 17.15 -18.62
N CYS A 2 6.45 16.14 -17.83
CA CYS A 2 6.83 16.09 -16.41
C CYS A 2 8.31 15.69 -16.32
N SER A 3 9.18 16.61 -15.93
CA SER A 3 10.64 16.42 -15.93
C SER A 3 11.16 15.63 -14.72
N ASP A 4 10.35 15.50 -13.68
CA ASP A 4 10.75 14.91 -12.39
C ASP A 4 10.12 13.53 -12.15
N VAL A 5 9.64 12.88 -13.21
CA VAL A 5 9.02 11.55 -13.15
C VAL A 5 9.86 10.57 -13.96
N THR A 6 10.35 9.54 -13.28
CA THR A 6 11.01 8.39 -13.91
C THR A 6 10.16 7.16 -13.71
N LEU A 7 9.83 6.46 -14.80
CA LEU A 7 9.12 5.19 -14.75
C LEU A 7 10.11 4.04 -14.67
N ILE A 8 9.88 3.13 -13.73
CA ILE A 8 10.64 1.89 -13.57
C ILE A 8 9.66 0.74 -13.81
N PRO A 9 9.67 0.09 -14.99
CA PRO A 9 8.70 -0.94 -15.36
C PRO A 9 9.10 -2.31 -14.76
N GLU A 10 9.32 -2.35 -13.46
CA GLU A 10 9.71 -3.53 -12.69
C GLU A 10 8.72 -3.70 -11.52
N ASP A 11 8.50 -4.93 -11.09
CA ASP A 11 7.68 -5.19 -9.91
C ASP A 11 8.36 -4.59 -8.68
N PHE A 12 7.59 -3.88 -7.85
CA PHE A 12 8.14 -3.21 -6.66
C PHE A 12 8.97 -4.15 -5.78
N GLN A 13 8.51 -5.39 -5.59
CA GLN A 13 9.19 -6.39 -4.76
C GLN A 13 10.53 -6.89 -5.34
N SER A 14 10.79 -6.66 -6.63
CA SER A 14 12.05 -7.02 -7.28
C SER A 14 13.14 -5.96 -7.13
N LEU A 15 12.77 -4.75 -6.70
CA LEU A 15 13.71 -3.64 -6.52
C LEU A 15 14.54 -3.84 -5.26
N ASP A 16 15.86 -3.81 -5.39
CA ASP A 16 16.74 -3.95 -4.23
C ASP A 16 16.88 -2.64 -3.46
N SER A 17 16.96 -2.69 -2.13
CA SER A 17 17.14 -1.50 -1.29
C SER A 17 18.50 -0.80 -1.51
N ARG A 18 19.46 -1.50 -2.13
CA ARG A 18 20.78 -1.01 -2.55
C ARG A 18 20.81 -0.54 -4.01
N ASP A 19 19.68 -0.56 -4.72
CA ASP A 19 19.61 -0.04 -6.09
C ASP A 19 20.07 1.43 -6.11
N LYS A 20 21.04 1.74 -6.97
CA LYS A 20 21.62 3.07 -7.14
C LYS A 20 20.57 4.12 -7.54
N ARG A 21 19.55 3.71 -8.31
CA ARG A 21 18.42 4.55 -8.73
C ARG A 21 17.58 5.02 -7.56
N LEU A 22 17.51 4.21 -6.49
CA LEU A 22 16.66 4.43 -5.32
C LEU A 22 17.42 5.03 -4.11
N GLN A 23 18.70 5.38 -4.27
CA GLN A 23 19.54 5.87 -3.16
C GLN A 23 19.12 7.23 -2.58
N LYS A 24 18.25 7.95 -3.29
CA LYS A 24 17.67 9.22 -2.84
C LYS A 24 16.21 9.06 -2.39
N LEU A 25 15.68 7.84 -2.35
CA LEU A 25 14.31 7.57 -1.93
C LEU A 25 14.15 7.91 -0.44
N ARG A 26 13.24 8.84 -0.14
CA ARG A 26 12.94 9.29 1.23
C ARG A 26 11.53 8.99 1.67
N VAL A 27 10.60 8.88 0.72
CA VAL A 27 9.19 8.62 0.99
C VAL A 27 8.70 7.59 -0.01
N ILE A 28 7.92 6.63 0.46
CA ILE A 28 7.22 5.64 -0.38
C ILE A 28 5.72 5.84 -0.19
N LEU A 29 4.98 5.89 -1.29
CA LEU A 29 3.53 5.79 -1.30
C LEU A 29 3.16 4.41 -1.85
N LEU A 30 2.59 3.56 -1.00
CA LEU A 30 2.06 2.25 -1.36
C LEU A 30 0.54 2.37 -1.58
N THR A 31 0.12 2.05 -2.80
CA THR A 31 -1.29 1.89 -3.20
C THR A 31 -1.48 0.48 -3.74
N PRO A 32 -1.42 -0.56 -2.87
CA PRO A 32 -1.52 -1.94 -3.32
C PRO A 32 -2.94 -2.27 -3.78
N LYS A 33 -3.07 -3.39 -4.47
CA LYS A 33 -4.39 -4.00 -4.72
C LYS A 33 -5.08 -4.29 -3.37
N CYS A 34 -6.38 -4.01 -3.31
CA CYS A 34 -7.20 -4.23 -2.13
C CYS A 34 -8.61 -4.68 -2.54
N SER A 35 -9.49 -4.93 -1.57
CA SER A 35 -10.88 -5.34 -1.85
C SER A 35 -11.75 -4.26 -2.49
N VAL A 36 -11.33 -2.99 -2.43
CA VAL A 36 -12.10 -1.85 -2.96
C VAL A 36 -13.47 -1.67 -2.28
N SER A 37 -13.67 -2.28 -1.11
CA SER A 37 -14.97 -2.31 -0.42
C SER A 37 -15.45 -0.96 0.13
N ALA A 38 -14.59 0.06 0.16
CA ALA A 38 -14.95 1.42 0.59
C ALA A 38 -15.35 2.34 -0.57
N VAL A 39 -15.42 1.84 -1.82
CA VAL A 39 -15.85 2.65 -2.97
C VAL A 39 -17.36 2.75 -3.04
N SER A 40 -17.87 3.99 -3.08
CA SER A 40 -19.32 4.25 -3.10
C SER A 40 -19.97 3.98 -4.47
N ASN A 41 -19.20 4.02 -5.56
CA ASN A 41 -19.69 3.76 -6.91
C ASN A 41 -18.82 2.68 -7.60
N PRO A 42 -19.14 1.39 -7.42
CA PRO A 42 -18.35 0.30 -7.99
C PRO A 42 -18.29 0.34 -9.52
N VAL A 43 -19.36 0.81 -10.18
CA VAL A 43 -19.45 0.88 -11.65
C VAL A 43 -18.43 1.88 -12.22
N GLU A 44 -18.32 3.06 -11.61
CA GLU A 44 -17.35 4.08 -12.03
C GLU A 44 -15.90 3.61 -11.82
N PHE A 45 -15.64 2.87 -10.74
CA PHE A 45 -14.32 2.32 -10.47
C PHE A 45 -13.89 1.30 -11.52
N ILE A 46 -14.77 0.37 -11.88
CA ILE A 46 -14.49 -0.67 -12.89
C ILE A 46 -14.20 -0.06 -14.27
N LEU A 47 -14.91 1.00 -14.63
CA LEU A 47 -14.69 1.71 -15.89
C LEU A 47 -13.33 2.43 -15.93
N HIS A 48 -12.80 2.82 -14.77
CA HIS A 48 -11.58 3.63 -14.68
C HIS A 48 -10.30 2.80 -14.43
N GLU A 49 -10.39 1.65 -13.76
CA GLU A 49 -9.25 0.74 -13.46
C GLU A 49 -9.21 -0.53 -14.33
N LYS A 50 -9.18 -0.36 -15.65
CA LYS A 50 -8.77 -1.41 -16.61
C LYS A 50 -9.51 -2.77 -16.46
N GLY A 51 -10.81 -2.77 -16.17
CA GLY A 51 -11.68 -3.91 -16.48
C GLY A 51 -11.28 -5.23 -15.82
N ASP A 52 -10.83 -5.22 -14.57
CA ASP A 52 -10.65 -6.44 -13.79
C ASP A 52 -12.03 -7.06 -13.49
N THR A 53 -12.46 -7.99 -14.36
CA THR A 53 -13.78 -8.63 -14.27
C THR A 53 -13.96 -9.48 -13.02
N GLU A 54 -12.87 -9.85 -12.34
CA GLU A 54 -12.96 -10.55 -11.05
C GLU A 54 -13.42 -9.59 -9.94
N LEU A 55 -13.13 -8.30 -10.06
CA LEU A 55 -13.67 -7.27 -9.16
C LEU A 55 -15.17 -7.04 -9.40
N LEU A 56 -15.67 -7.21 -10.64
CA LEU A 56 -17.11 -7.11 -10.92
C LEU A 56 -17.94 -8.12 -10.12
N GLN A 57 -17.47 -9.36 -10.01
CA GLN A 57 -18.18 -10.37 -9.21
C GLN A 57 -18.18 -9.99 -7.75
N ASP A 58 -17.04 -9.60 -7.18
CA ASP A 58 -16.97 -9.24 -5.76
C ASP A 58 -17.77 -7.98 -5.42
N LEU A 59 -17.79 -6.97 -6.32
CA LEU A 59 -18.57 -5.74 -6.13
C LEU A 59 -20.07 -5.95 -6.34
N SER A 60 -20.45 -6.99 -7.11
CA SER A 60 -21.86 -7.41 -7.20
C SER A 60 -22.33 -8.14 -5.94
N GLN A 61 -21.40 -8.73 -5.19
CA GLN A 61 -21.67 -9.33 -3.89
C GLN A 61 -21.55 -8.27 -2.79
N SER A 62 -22.27 -8.45 -1.68
CA SER A 62 -22.18 -7.54 -0.54
C SER A 62 -20.86 -7.66 0.25
N SER A 63 -20.04 -8.66 -0.07
CA SER A 63 -18.81 -8.98 0.66
C SER A 63 -17.88 -9.83 -0.19
N ILE A 64 -16.57 -9.63 0.00
CA ILE A 64 -15.52 -10.43 -0.65
C ILE A 64 -15.36 -11.81 0.03
N ALA A 65 -14.96 -12.82 -0.74
CA ALA A 65 -14.61 -14.13 -0.19
C ALA A 65 -13.42 -14.04 0.77
N ARG A 66 -13.50 -14.73 1.91
CA ARG A 66 -12.46 -14.71 2.95
C ARG A 66 -11.07 -15.09 2.44
N SER A 67 -10.96 -16.15 1.63
CA SER A 67 -9.69 -16.60 1.06
C SER A 67 -9.04 -15.54 0.15
N LYS A 68 -9.86 -14.77 -0.58
CA LYS A 68 -9.38 -13.67 -1.41
C LYS A 68 -8.91 -12.50 -0.56
N LEU A 69 -9.64 -12.14 0.51
CA LEU A 69 -9.20 -11.15 1.49
C LEU A 69 -7.85 -11.53 2.12
N GLU A 70 -7.70 -12.79 2.54
CA GLU A 70 -6.44 -13.30 3.12
C GLU A 70 -5.28 -13.22 2.12
N ALA A 71 -5.52 -13.53 0.84
CA ALA A 71 -4.51 -13.40 -0.22
C ALA A 71 -4.10 -11.94 -0.47
N LEU A 72 -5.06 -11.01 -0.49
CA LEU A 72 -4.82 -9.57 -0.62
C LEU A 72 -3.97 -9.05 0.55
N VAL A 73 -4.36 -9.36 1.78
CA VAL A 73 -3.64 -8.97 3.00
C VAL A 73 -2.22 -9.53 3.01
N ALA A 74 -2.04 -10.80 2.61
CA ALA A 74 -0.72 -11.40 2.50
C ALA A 74 0.19 -10.66 1.50
N GLN A 75 -0.36 -10.21 0.37
CA GLN A 75 0.39 -9.45 -0.63
C GLN A 75 0.71 -8.03 -0.15
N GLN A 76 -0.28 -7.32 0.42
CA GLN A 76 -0.12 -5.99 1.02
C GLN A 76 0.97 -5.99 2.10
N ARG A 77 1.01 -7.04 2.92
CA ARG A 77 2.05 -7.21 3.94
C ARG A 77 3.43 -7.31 3.33
N LYS A 78 3.62 -8.09 2.27
CA LYS A 78 4.90 -8.18 1.56
C LYS A 78 5.33 -6.83 1.00
N ASP A 79 4.40 -6.02 0.50
CA ASP A 79 4.70 -4.68 -0.02
C ASP A 79 5.15 -3.73 1.09
N ILE A 80 4.47 -3.75 2.25
CA ILE A 80 4.88 -2.97 3.43
C ILE A 80 6.26 -3.43 3.90
N ASP A 81 6.45 -4.74 4.13
CA ASP A 81 7.72 -5.32 4.59
C ASP A 81 8.87 -4.94 3.64
N HIS A 82 8.62 -4.95 2.33
CA HIS A 82 9.60 -4.56 1.33
C HIS A 82 9.93 -3.07 1.40
N ALA A 83 8.93 -2.19 1.52
CA ALA A 83 9.15 -0.75 1.69
C ALA A 83 9.97 -0.41 2.93
N LEU A 84 9.78 -1.17 4.02
CA LEU A 84 10.54 -0.98 5.27
C LEU A 84 12.01 -1.41 5.19
N LYS A 85 12.43 -2.14 4.14
CA LYS A 85 13.84 -2.51 3.90
C LYS A 85 14.70 -1.34 3.40
N PHE A 86 14.09 -0.26 2.93
CA PHE A 86 14.82 0.90 2.40
C PHE A 86 15.33 1.79 3.53
N SER A 87 16.61 1.66 3.89
CA SER A 87 17.23 2.32 5.06
C SER A 87 17.20 3.85 5.06
N LYS A 88 17.03 4.49 3.89
CA LYS A 88 16.97 5.95 3.74
C LYS A 88 15.54 6.51 3.72
N VAL A 89 14.54 5.63 3.68
CA VAL A 89 13.13 6.03 3.72
C VAL A 89 12.78 6.48 5.13
N LEU A 90 12.17 7.66 5.20
CA LEU A 90 11.72 8.28 6.42
C LEU A 90 10.22 8.07 6.67
N ALA A 91 9.45 7.88 5.60
CA ALA A 91 8.01 7.71 5.68
C ALA A 91 7.53 6.72 4.61
N VAL A 92 6.68 5.79 5.04
CA VAL A 92 5.89 4.94 4.15
C VAL A 92 4.43 5.32 4.38
N VAL A 93 3.78 5.81 3.32
CA VAL A 93 2.34 6.07 3.30
C VAL A 93 1.69 4.86 2.67
N TYR A 94 0.85 4.18 3.43
CA TYR A 94 0.08 3.02 2.97
C TYR A 94 -1.38 3.43 2.84
N SER A 95 -1.97 3.23 1.66
CA SER A 95 -3.35 3.62 1.39
C SER A 95 -4.08 2.52 0.62
N THR A 96 -5.26 2.17 1.11
CA THR A 96 -6.20 1.26 0.44
C THR A 96 -7.51 1.99 0.16
N CYS A 97 -8.41 1.35 -0.59
CA CYS A 97 -9.81 1.71 -0.70
C CYS A 97 -10.69 0.63 -0.04
N SER A 98 -10.29 0.15 1.13
CA SER A 98 -10.97 -0.91 1.87
C SER A 98 -11.59 -0.42 3.17
N SER A 99 -12.73 -1.00 3.54
CA SER A 99 -13.34 -0.87 4.86
C SER A 99 -12.95 -1.99 5.84
N TYR A 100 -12.19 -2.99 5.40
CA TYR A 100 -11.74 -4.12 6.23
C TYR A 100 -10.52 -3.72 7.07
N THR A 101 -10.54 -4.03 8.37
CA THR A 101 -9.43 -3.74 9.29
C THR A 101 -8.20 -4.59 8.96
N GLU A 102 -8.42 -5.79 8.41
CA GLU A 102 -7.37 -6.71 7.97
C GLU A 102 -6.47 -6.09 6.88
N GLU A 103 -7.05 -5.28 5.99
CA GLU A 103 -6.31 -4.57 4.94
C GLU A 103 -5.75 -3.21 5.40
N ASN A 104 -6.11 -2.75 6.61
CA ASN A 104 -5.80 -1.42 7.12
C ASN A 104 -4.94 -1.49 8.39
N GLU A 105 -5.54 -1.34 9.58
CA GLU A 105 -4.80 -1.26 10.84
C GLU A 105 -4.04 -2.54 11.17
N GLU A 106 -4.63 -3.72 10.90
CA GLU A 106 -4.01 -4.98 11.29
C GLU A 106 -2.77 -5.31 10.45
N VAL A 107 -2.82 -5.11 9.14
CA VAL A 107 -1.66 -5.40 8.28
C VAL A 107 -0.47 -4.51 8.62
N VAL A 108 -0.72 -3.24 8.95
CA VAL A 108 0.33 -2.30 9.37
C VAL A 108 0.89 -2.68 10.74
N SER A 109 0.04 -3.01 11.73
CA SER A 109 0.51 -3.43 13.06
C SER A 109 1.40 -4.67 12.96
N ARG A 110 0.96 -5.70 12.22
CA ARG A 110 1.70 -6.95 12.04
C ARG A 110 3.01 -6.77 11.29
N ALA A 111 3.09 -5.84 10.35
CA ALA A 111 4.33 -5.52 9.65
C ALA A 111 5.33 -4.82 10.59
N LEU A 112 4.87 -3.86 11.40
CA LEU A 112 5.71 -3.15 12.36
C LEU A 112 6.20 -4.05 13.50
N GLU A 113 5.36 -4.96 14.00
CA GLU A 113 5.76 -5.96 15.00
C GLU A 113 6.88 -6.86 14.47
N GLN A 114 6.76 -7.36 13.24
CA GLN A 114 7.79 -8.18 12.61
C GLN A 114 9.08 -7.38 12.35
N ALA A 115 8.97 -6.13 11.91
CA ALA A 115 10.13 -5.26 11.71
C ALA A 115 10.92 -5.05 13.01
N LYS A 116 10.24 -4.90 14.15
CA LYS A 116 10.89 -4.80 15.47
C LYS A 116 11.57 -6.11 15.87
N ALA A 117 10.90 -7.24 15.72
CA ALA A 117 11.47 -8.55 16.07
C ALA A 117 12.71 -8.91 15.25
N GLY A 118 12.76 -8.51 13.97
CA GLY A 118 13.93 -8.73 13.10
C GLY A 118 15.16 -7.89 13.50
N SER A 119 14.97 -6.76 14.18
CA SER A 119 16.06 -5.86 14.58
C SER A 119 16.94 -6.39 15.72
N GLU A 120 16.50 -7.44 16.41
CA GLU A 120 17.18 -8.00 17.60
C GLU A 120 18.16 -9.13 17.26
N GLN A 121 18.25 -9.59 16.00
CA GLN A 121 19.02 -10.79 15.63
C GLN A 121 20.21 -10.62 14.68
N GLU A 122 20.44 -9.46 14.05
CA GLU A 122 21.62 -9.25 13.18
C GLU A 122 22.33 -7.92 13.44
N GLY A 123 23.67 -7.96 13.55
CA GLY A 123 24.52 -6.79 13.66
C GLY A 123 24.64 -6.03 12.33
N GLU A 124 24.30 -4.72 12.36
CA GLU A 124 24.32 -3.68 11.29
C GLU A 124 23.06 -3.53 10.40
N PRO A 125 22.72 -2.30 9.95
CA PRO A 125 22.69 -1.00 10.60
C PRO A 125 21.25 -0.60 11.01
N LYS A 126 21.13 0.33 11.96
CA LYS A 126 19.90 0.86 12.58
C LYS A 126 18.69 0.90 11.63
N GLN A 127 17.79 -0.07 11.77
CA GLN A 127 16.45 0.02 11.20
C GLN A 127 15.75 1.27 11.76
N SER A 128 15.13 2.04 10.88
CA SER A 128 14.31 3.18 11.28
C SER A 128 13.14 2.69 12.12
N ASN A 129 13.00 3.27 13.32
CA ASN A 129 11.90 2.99 14.24
C ASN A 129 10.59 3.56 13.68
N PHE A 130 10.02 2.90 12.67
CA PHE A 130 8.72 3.24 12.15
C PHE A 130 7.66 3.05 13.22
N ARG A 131 6.75 4.03 13.31
CA ARG A 131 5.57 3.96 14.17
C ARG A 131 4.36 4.27 13.31
N GLN A 132 3.32 3.47 13.47
CA GLN A 132 2.05 3.74 12.82
C GLN A 132 1.50 5.09 13.27
N VAL A 133 1.05 5.88 12.30
CA VAL A 133 0.26 7.08 12.51
C VAL A 133 -0.98 6.91 11.64
N SER A 134 -2.11 6.55 12.25
CA SER A 134 -3.37 6.49 11.52
C SER A 134 -3.87 7.90 11.25
N VAL A 135 -3.93 8.26 9.97
CA VAL A 135 -4.57 9.50 9.52
C VAL A 135 -5.98 9.14 9.11
N LYS A 136 -6.98 9.60 9.87
CA LYS A 136 -8.37 9.54 9.43
C LYS A 136 -8.54 10.61 8.35
N VAL A 137 -8.66 10.19 7.09
CA VAL A 137 -8.98 11.11 6.00
C VAL A 137 -10.41 11.61 6.25
N SER A 138 -10.53 12.85 6.71
CA SER A 138 -11.82 13.54 6.76
C SER A 138 -12.35 13.64 5.32
N ALA A 139 -13.65 13.44 5.12
CA ALA A 139 -14.32 13.38 3.82
C ALA A 139 -14.05 14.56 2.85
N ARG A 140 -13.37 15.62 3.31
CA ARG A 140 -12.93 16.76 2.51
C ARG A 140 -11.80 16.44 1.51
N LEU A 141 -10.90 15.49 1.79
CA LEU A 141 -9.83 15.18 0.82
C LEU A 141 -10.34 14.42 -0.43
N SER A 142 -11.49 13.73 -0.33
CA SER A 142 -12.10 13.00 -1.44
C SER A 142 -12.71 13.92 -2.51
N LEU A 143 -13.00 15.17 -2.16
CA LEU A 143 -13.55 16.17 -3.10
C LEU A 143 -12.44 16.99 -3.78
N GLU A 144 -11.33 17.27 -3.10
CA GLU A 144 -10.25 18.10 -3.68
C GLU A 144 -9.45 17.40 -4.80
N LEU A 145 -9.49 16.06 -4.87
CA LEU A 145 -8.98 15.29 -6.01
C LEU A 145 -9.98 15.18 -7.18
N LYS A 146 -11.27 15.44 -6.94
CA LYS A 146 -12.31 15.50 -7.97
C LYS A 146 -12.42 16.87 -8.64
N GLU A 147 -11.98 17.95 -8.00
CA GLU A 147 -12.15 19.33 -8.51
C GLU A 147 -10.94 19.86 -9.32
N LYS A 148 -9.91 19.04 -9.56
CA LYS A 148 -8.68 19.46 -10.28
C LYS A 148 -8.43 18.75 -11.62
N ARG A 149 -9.48 18.37 -12.34
CA ARG A 149 -9.41 18.06 -13.78
C ARG A 149 -10.56 18.68 -14.54
#